data_AF-A0A3C0PBZ2-F1
#
_entry.id   AF-A0A3C0PBZ2-F1
#
_cell.length_a   1.000
_cell.length_b   1.000
_cell.length_c   1.000
_cell.angle_alpha   90.00
_cell.angle_beta   90.00
_cell.angle_gamma   90.00
#
_symmetry.space_group_name_H-M   'P 1'
#
loop_
_entity.id
_entity.type
_entity.pdbx_description
1 polymer ?
#
loop_
_entity_poly.entity_id
_entity_poly.type
_entity_poly.pdbx_seq_one_letter_code
_entity_poly.pdbx_strand_id
1 'polypeptide(L)'
;MSLDKMYPKAYNKKTTGPYSKCRVILMNGTEYESVWFMHQFARHCDNSEILEALAIVRNQEQQQQKRIACLKPINESILETTIAYEQLAVDLTACLAKYETDANNKNALDFALLEDFDHLYRFSNLLLQDKGIDAKTLVGGFTEITPGRPTIAEHRHPTQNLRNHMNAKKAKLYSKLVANIITAAEQQTMNYYMNIAQWYKNDLGRKLYSEIALIEEEHVSQYESLKDPNLTWLEMWVMHEYTECYLYYSAMQSEKDEKLKKIWTEHFEMECAHLKLATKMLEKFERKTFHDVCGDGEFPTLLELGTNKEYVRDVLKRTVNNTSLNKKYLDICNLPKENVFCDYQTSIINKETVPSHNVIEKSIEIYKKDYRYEDSTNPVKDLQNRKKDNISVGRIC
;
A
#
# COMPACT_ATOMS: atom_id res chain seq x y z
N MET A 1 22.29 -11.69 -12.71
CA MET A 1 21.50 -11.40 -13.93
C MET A 1 22.35 -10.62 -14.91
N SER A 2 22.19 -10.78 -16.23
CA SER A 2 22.87 -9.88 -17.20
C SER A 2 22.18 -8.51 -17.26
N LEU A 3 22.90 -7.46 -17.67
CA LEU A 3 22.34 -6.12 -17.82
C LEU A 3 21.15 -6.09 -18.80
N ASP A 4 21.22 -6.84 -19.90
CA ASP A 4 20.11 -6.95 -20.85
C ASP A 4 18.85 -7.56 -20.21
N LYS A 5 19.03 -8.55 -19.32
CA LYS A 5 17.92 -9.20 -18.63
C LYS A 5 17.31 -8.29 -17.55
N MET A 6 18.06 -7.31 -17.03
CA MET A 6 17.54 -6.26 -16.14
C MET A 6 16.68 -5.22 -16.85
N TYR A 7 16.72 -5.13 -18.19
CA TYR A 7 15.88 -4.20 -18.95
C TYR A 7 14.86 -4.98 -19.80
N PRO A 8 13.78 -5.50 -19.18
CA PRO A 8 12.80 -6.30 -19.90
C PRO A 8 11.99 -5.44 -20.85
N LYS A 9 11.31 -6.10 -21.80
CA LYS A 9 10.28 -5.44 -22.59
C LYS A 9 9.13 -5.01 -21.68
N ALA A 10 8.87 -3.70 -21.62
CA ALA A 10 7.76 -3.13 -20.87
C ALA A 10 6.40 -3.70 -21.30
N TYR A 11 5.45 -3.72 -20.36
CA TYR A 11 4.07 -4.10 -20.64
C TYR A 11 3.35 -3.06 -21.51
N ASN A 12 2.23 -3.42 -22.11
CA ASN A 12 1.44 -2.49 -22.91
C ASN A 12 0.37 -1.83 -22.03
N LYS A 13 0.51 -0.52 -21.77
CA LYS A 13 -0.43 0.23 -20.91
C LYS A 13 -1.91 0.12 -21.30
N LYS A 14 -2.24 -0.19 -22.56
CA LYS A 14 -3.62 -0.28 -23.06
C LYS A 14 -4.23 -1.69 -22.95
N THR A 15 -3.40 -2.74 -23.04
CA THR A 15 -3.89 -4.12 -23.17
C THR A 15 -3.51 -4.99 -21.98
N THR A 16 -2.46 -4.65 -21.23
CA THR A 16 -2.10 -5.34 -20.00
C THR A 16 -3.13 -5.01 -18.92
N GLY A 17 -3.65 -6.04 -18.26
CA GLY A 17 -4.72 -5.90 -17.29
C GLY A 17 -4.30 -5.10 -16.06
N PRO A 18 -5.25 -4.40 -15.39
CA PRO A 18 -4.98 -3.58 -14.21
C PRO A 18 -4.24 -4.34 -13.12
N TYR A 19 -4.69 -5.55 -12.76
CA TYR A 19 -4.05 -6.32 -11.71
C TYR A 19 -2.66 -6.85 -12.07
N SER A 20 -2.31 -6.99 -13.35
CA SER A 20 -0.91 -7.25 -13.74
C SER A 20 -0.03 -6.02 -13.46
N LYS A 21 -0.55 -4.80 -13.69
CA LYS A 21 0.16 -3.56 -13.31
C LYS A 21 0.26 -3.39 -11.80
N CYS A 22 -0.81 -3.70 -11.05
CA CYS A 22 -0.78 -3.69 -9.58
C CYS A 22 0.26 -4.69 -9.04
N ARG A 23 0.39 -5.89 -9.62
CA ARG A 23 1.46 -6.84 -9.25
C ARG A 23 2.85 -6.26 -9.52
N VAL A 24 3.06 -5.59 -10.64
CA VAL A 24 4.34 -4.90 -10.92
C VAL A 24 4.66 -3.87 -9.84
N ILE A 25 3.67 -3.07 -9.42
CA ILE A 25 3.85 -2.09 -8.35
C ILE A 25 4.16 -2.77 -7.01
N LEU A 26 3.37 -3.78 -6.64
CA LEU A 26 3.54 -4.53 -5.39
C LEU A 26 4.93 -5.16 -5.31
N MET A 27 5.31 -5.94 -6.33
CA MET A 27 6.60 -6.62 -6.33
C MET A 27 7.77 -5.62 -6.34
N ASN A 28 7.62 -4.48 -7.01
CA ASN A 28 8.62 -3.42 -6.94
C ASN A 28 8.77 -2.87 -5.51
N GLY A 29 7.66 -2.66 -4.79
CA GLY A 29 7.68 -2.21 -3.40
C GLY A 29 8.29 -3.25 -2.46
N THR A 30 7.99 -4.52 -2.66
CA THR A 30 8.60 -5.64 -1.91
C THR A 30 10.13 -5.62 -2.03
N GLU A 31 10.64 -5.48 -3.25
CA GLU A 31 12.07 -5.42 -3.53
C GLU A 31 12.73 -4.16 -2.93
N TYR A 32 12.05 -3.01 -2.97
CA TYR A 32 12.52 -1.81 -2.30
C TYR A 32 12.70 -2.02 -0.80
N GLU A 33 11.71 -2.62 -0.14
CA GLU A 33 11.77 -2.89 1.29
C GLU A 33 12.84 -3.92 1.63
N SER A 34 13.00 -5.00 0.85
CA SER A 34 14.06 -6.00 1.08
C SER A 34 15.46 -5.37 0.97
N VAL A 35 15.70 -4.54 -0.07
CA VAL A 35 16.96 -3.81 -0.24
C VAL A 35 17.24 -2.86 0.93
N TRP A 36 16.22 -2.11 1.38
CA TRP A 36 16.36 -1.17 2.49
C TRP A 36 16.59 -1.87 3.81
N PHE A 37 15.80 -2.91 4.11
CA PHE A 37 15.99 -3.76 5.27
C PHE A 37 17.44 -4.28 5.34
N MET A 38 17.96 -4.86 4.26
CA MET A 38 19.32 -5.40 4.25
C MET A 38 20.40 -4.32 4.38
N HIS A 39 20.16 -3.10 3.91
CA HIS A 39 21.05 -1.98 4.20
C HIS A 39 21.03 -1.61 5.68
N GLN A 40 19.87 -1.61 6.32
CA GLN A 40 19.77 -1.33 7.75
C GLN A 40 20.38 -2.45 8.58
N PHE A 41 20.15 -3.71 8.23
CA PHE A 41 20.80 -4.84 8.89
C PHE A 41 22.32 -4.71 8.79
N ALA A 42 22.87 -4.44 7.60
CA ALA A 42 24.31 -4.28 7.44
C ALA A 42 24.90 -3.12 8.27
N ARG A 43 24.14 -2.04 8.54
CA ARG A 43 24.57 -0.91 9.39
C ARG A 43 24.59 -1.25 10.89
N HIS A 44 23.93 -2.34 11.29
CA HIS A 44 23.80 -2.77 12.68
C HIS A 44 24.43 -4.16 12.92
N CYS A 45 25.34 -4.59 12.04
CA CYS A 45 26.00 -5.88 12.11
C CYS A 45 27.51 -5.72 11.94
N ASP A 46 28.31 -6.38 12.78
CA ASP A 46 29.78 -6.40 12.73
C ASP A 46 30.35 -7.75 12.27
N ASN A 47 29.49 -8.76 12.05
CA ASN A 47 29.88 -10.08 11.59
C ASN A 47 30.17 -10.09 10.08
N SER A 48 31.43 -10.37 9.70
CA SER A 48 31.88 -10.32 8.30
C SER A 48 31.14 -11.30 7.38
N GLU A 49 30.83 -12.51 7.85
CA GLU A 49 30.16 -13.53 7.04
C GLU A 49 28.71 -13.17 6.75
N ILE A 50 28.00 -12.61 7.74
CA ILE A 50 26.65 -12.06 7.54
C ILE A 50 26.71 -10.89 6.55
N LEU A 51 27.67 -9.98 6.71
CA LEU A 51 27.83 -8.82 5.82
C LEU A 51 28.11 -9.22 4.37
N GLU A 52 28.93 -10.24 4.15
CA GLU A 52 29.19 -10.82 2.82
C GLU A 52 27.92 -11.44 2.22
N ALA A 53 27.18 -12.23 3.00
CA ALA A 53 25.93 -12.83 2.57
C ALA A 53 24.88 -11.77 2.19
N LEU A 54 24.69 -10.75 3.03
CA LEU A 54 23.79 -9.62 2.76
C LEU A 54 24.22 -8.85 1.51
N ALA A 55 25.52 -8.67 1.26
CA ALA A 55 25.99 -7.96 0.07
C ALA A 55 25.66 -8.71 -1.23
N ILE A 56 25.77 -10.04 -1.23
CA ILE A 56 25.45 -10.88 -2.38
C ILE A 56 23.95 -10.83 -2.67
N VAL A 57 23.12 -11.13 -1.67
CA VAL A 57 21.65 -11.16 -1.80
C VAL A 57 21.12 -9.80 -2.21
N ARG A 58 21.52 -8.73 -1.50
CA ARG A 58 21.10 -7.36 -1.85
C ARG A 58 21.48 -6.93 -3.26
N ASN A 59 22.61 -7.39 -3.80
CA ASN A 59 22.95 -7.11 -5.20
C ASN A 59 22.01 -7.84 -6.17
N GLN A 60 21.52 -9.02 -5.81
CA GLN A 60 20.50 -9.74 -6.57
C GLN A 60 19.14 -9.03 -6.47
N GLU A 61 18.68 -8.64 -5.28
CA GLU A 61 17.43 -7.86 -5.12
C GLU A 61 17.46 -6.56 -5.90
N GLN A 62 18.58 -5.84 -5.88
CA GLN A 62 18.72 -4.65 -6.71
C GLN A 62 18.50 -5.00 -8.19
N GLN A 63 18.99 -6.14 -8.69
CA GLN A 63 18.73 -6.53 -10.07
C GLN A 63 17.25 -6.86 -10.33
N GLN A 64 16.57 -7.50 -9.38
CA GLN A 64 15.13 -7.81 -9.46
C GLN A 64 14.31 -6.52 -9.45
N GLN A 65 14.53 -5.65 -8.47
CA GLN A 65 13.93 -4.32 -8.37
C GLN A 65 14.02 -3.53 -9.68
N LYS A 66 15.22 -3.39 -10.26
CA LYS A 66 15.41 -2.62 -11.51
C LYS A 66 14.68 -3.27 -12.68
N ARG A 67 14.70 -4.61 -12.75
CA ARG A 67 13.96 -5.36 -13.77
C ARG A 67 12.47 -5.10 -13.68
N ILE A 68 11.90 -5.16 -12.48
CA ILE A 68 10.47 -4.95 -12.24
C ILE A 68 10.09 -3.48 -12.52
N ALA A 69 10.85 -2.52 -12.02
CA ALA A 69 10.61 -1.11 -12.26
C ALA A 69 10.60 -0.76 -13.77
N CYS A 70 11.46 -1.40 -14.57
CA CYS A 70 11.52 -1.23 -16.02
C CYS A 70 10.38 -1.92 -16.80
N LEU A 71 9.49 -2.68 -16.14
CA LEU A 71 8.28 -3.20 -16.79
C LEU A 71 7.27 -2.09 -17.09
N LYS A 72 7.29 -0.99 -16.32
CA LYS A 72 6.46 0.19 -16.57
C LYS A 72 6.86 0.83 -17.92
N PRO A 73 5.93 1.06 -18.85
CA PRO A 73 6.25 1.67 -20.14
C PRO A 73 6.45 3.19 -20.02
N ILE A 74 7.30 3.72 -20.92
CA ILE A 74 7.68 5.14 -20.99
C ILE A 74 6.45 6.04 -21.26
N ASN A 75 5.47 5.55 -22.00
CA ASN A 75 4.28 6.31 -22.41
C ASN A 75 3.12 6.27 -21.39
N GLU A 76 3.34 5.73 -20.19
CA GLU A 76 2.40 5.81 -19.07
C GLU A 76 2.73 7.01 -18.19
N SER A 77 1.79 7.95 -18.11
CA SER A 77 1.95 9.21 -17.41
C SER A 77 2.00 9.03 -15.89
N ILE A 78 2.42 10.09 -15.19
CA ILE A 78 2.46 10.12 -13.72
C ILE A 78 1.07 9.77 -13.16
N LEU A 79 0.00 10.48 -13.55
CA LEU A 79 -1.34 10.18 -13.05
C LEU A 79 -1.86 8.79 -13.43
N GLU A 80 -1.59 8.29 -14.63
CA GLU A 80 -2.01 6.91 -14.96
C GLU A 80 -1.34 5.88 -14.05
N THR A 81 -0.09 6.15 -13.65
CA THR A 81 0.64 5.31 -12.70
C THR A 81 0.04 5.45 -11.30
N THR A 82 -0.25 6.68 -10.86
CA THR A 82 -0.94 6.98 -9.59
C THR A 82 -2.25 6.21 -9.45
N ILE A 83 -3.10 6.19 -10.49
CA ILE A 83 -4.35 5.40 -10.44
C ILE A 83 -4.09 3.90 -10.22
N ALA A 84 -2.98 3.36 -10.75
CA ALA A 84 -2.62 1.96 -10.52
C ALA A 84 -2.05 1.72 -9.11
N TYR A 85 -1.36 2.70 -8.51
CA TYR A 85 -0.95 2.67 -7.09
C TYR A 85 -2.17 2.67 -6.19
N GLU A 86 -3.10 3.60 -6.39
CA GLU A 86 -4.33 3.70 -5.60
C GLU A 86 -5.22 2.46 -5.75
N GLN A 87 -5.30 1.90 -6.96
CA GLN A 87 -5.99 0.63 -7.15
C GLN A 87 -5.31 -0.51 -6.39
N LEU A 88 -3.98 -0.56 -6.39
CA LEU A 88 -3.25 -1.56 -5.62
C LEU A 88 -3.56 -1.39 -4.13
N ALA A 89 -3.44 -0.19 -3.57
CA ALA A 89 -3.69 0.08 -2.16
C ALA A 89 -5.09 -0.41 -1.73
N VAL A 90 -6.14 0.00 -2.45
CA VAL A 90 -7.52 -0.43 -2.18
C VAL A 90 -7.69 -1.96 -2.25
N ASP A 91 -7.30 -2.59 -3.36
CA ASP A 91 -7.61 -4.01 -3.58
C ASP A 91 -6.65 -4.95 -2.83
N LEU A 92 -5.41 -4.54 -2.56
CA LEU A 92 -4.48 -5.26 -1.69
C LEU A 92 -4.97 -5.22 -0.24
N THR A 93 -5.26 -4.03 0.29
CA THR A 93 -5.70 -3.84 1.68
C THR A 93 -6.98 -4.63 1.94
N ALA A 94 -7.97 -4.54 1.05
CA ALA A 94 -9.20 -5.32 1.17
C ALA A 94 -8.97 -6.83 1.05
N CYS A 95 -8.07 -7.28 0.14
CA CYS A 95 -7.75 -8.70 0.00
C CYS A 95 -7.08 -9.25 1.28
N LEU A 96 -6.10 -8.53 1.84
CA LEU A 96 -5.42 -8.93 3.07
C LEU A 96 -6.40 -9.00 4.25
N ALA A 97 -7.28 -8.00 4.37
CA ALA A 97 -8.22 -7.86 5.49
C ALA A 97 -9.30 -8.94 5.54
N LYS A 98 -9.66 -9.54 4.39
CA LYS A 98 -10.63 -10.65 4.31
C LYS A 98 -10.17 -11.92 5.00
N TYR A 99 -8.86 -12.19 4.97
CA TYR A 99 -8.28 -13.41 5.52
C TYR A 99 -7.51 -13.18 6.83
N GLU A 100 -7.28 -11.92 7.22
CA GLU A 100 -6.66 -11.59 8.51
C GLU A 100 -7.59 -11.97 9.67
N THR A 101 -7.03 -12.65 10.65
CA THR A 101 -7.74 -13.10 11.86
C THR A 101 -7.26 -12.40 13.12
N ASP A 102 -6.11 -11.73 13.07
CA ASP A 102 -5.70 -10.82 14.13
C ASP A 102 -6.55 -9.54 14.07
N ALA A 103 -7.30 -9.28 15.14
CA ALA A 103 -8.25 -8.17 15.18
C ALA A 103 -7.57 -6.79 15.06
N ASN A 104 -6.34 -6.64 15.58
CA ASN A 104 -5.62 -5.37 15.53
C ASN A 104 -5.12 -5.08 14.11
N ASN A 105 -4.51 -6.07 13.44
CA ASN A 105 -4.14 -5.96 12.04
C ASN A 105 -5.35 -5.71 11.13
N LYS A 106 -6.43 -6.48 11.33
CA LYS A 106 -7.65 -6.35 10.54
C LYS A 106 -8.26 -4.96 10.67
N ASN A 107 -8.36 -4.43 11.89
CA ASN A 107 -8.87 -3.09 12.12
C ASN A 107 -7.96 -2.03 11.46
N ALA A 108 -6.65 -2.24 11.42
CA ALA A 108 -5.72 -1.34 10.74
C ALA A 108 -5.91 -1.32 9.23
N LEU A 109 -6.09 -2.49 8.61
CA LEU A 109 -6.43 -2.59 7.19
C LEU A 109 -7.78 -1.95 6.89
N ASP A 110 -8.83 -2.28 7.65
CA ASP A 110 -10.17 -1.71 7.43
C ASP A 110 -10.21 -0.19 7.63
N PHE A 111 -9.33 0.36 8.46
CA PHE A 111 -9.28 1.79 8.74
C PHE A 111 -8.65 2.60 7.59
N ALA A 112 -7.48 2.18 7.11
CA ALA A 112 -6.75 2.88 6.03
C ALA A 112 -7.37 2.61 4.66
N LEU A 113 -8.03 1.45 4.46
CA LEU A 113 -8.74 1.12 3.21
C LEU A 113 -9.67 2.23 2.72
N LEU A 114 -10.33 2.95 3.64
CA LEU A 114 -11.27 4.00 3.28
C LEU A 114 -10.59 5.31 2.86
N GLU A 115 -9.32 5.49 3.22
CA GLU A 115 -8.48 6.65 2.90
C GLU A 115 -7.93 6.45 1.48
N ASP A 116 -7.27 5.32 1.20
CA ASP A 116 -6.83 4.92 -0.15
C ASP A 116 -7.99 4.94 -1.16
N PHE A 117 -9.18 4.52 -0.71
CA PHE A 117 -10.37 4.54 -1.56
C PHE A 117 -10.83 5.96 -1.92
N ASP A 118 -10.68 6.93 -1.00
CA ASP A 118 -10.93 8.34 -1.29
C ASP A 118 -9.83 8.93 -2.18
N HIS A 119 -8.56 8.55 -1.97
CA HIS A 119 -7.43 9.00 -2.80
C HIS A 119 -7.58 8.59 -4.26
N LEU A 120 -7.99 7.34 -4.52
CA LEU A 120 -8.37 6.88 -5.86
C LEU A 120 -9.42 7.80 -6.49
N TYR A 121 -10.43 8.21 -5.73
CA TYR A 121 -11.46 9.15 -6.17
C TYR A 121 -10.91 10.56 -6.45
N ARG A 122 -10.05 11.10 -5.58
CA ARG A 122 -9.42 12.43 -5.76
C ARG A 122 -8.53 12.45 -7.01
N PHE A 123 -7.63 11.48 -7.15
CA PHE A 123 -6.75 11.40 -8.31
C PHE A 123 -7.50 11.10 -9.61
N SER A 124 -8.59 10.35 -9.56
CA SER A 124 -9.44 10.11 -10.74
C SER A 124 -10.10 11.40 -11.25
N ASN A 125 -10.53 12.28 -10.34
CA ASN A 125 -11.04 13.59 -10.71
C ASN A 125 -9.94 14.47 -11.33
N LEU A 126 -8.73 14.48 -10.73
CA LEU A 126 -7.59 15.19 -11.31
C LEU A 126 -7.20 14.63 -12.69
N LEU A 127 -7.28 13.32 -12.90
CA LEU A 127 -7.02 12.66 -14.18
C LEU A 127 -8.00 13.10 -15.26
N LEU A 128 -9.29 13.13 -14.95
CA LEU A 128 -10.29 13.61 -15.90
C LEU A 128 -10.04 15.09 -16.24
N GLN A 129 -9.77 15.92 -15.24
CA GLN A 129 -9.52 17.35 -15.43
C GLN A 129 -8.26 17.64 -16.26
N ASP A 130 -7.13 17.03 -15.91
CA ASP A 130 -5.81 17.40 -16.46
C ASP A 130 -5.47 16.62 -17.73
N LYS A 131 -6.02 15.41 -17.90
CA LYS A 131 -5.72 14.54 -19.04
C LYS A 131 -6.93 14.18 -19.90
N GLY A 132 -8.15 14.42 -19.43
CA GLY A 132 -9.37 13.98 -20.12
C GLY A 132 -9.50 12.46 -20.18
N ILE A 133 -8.83 11.73 -19.28
CA ILE A 133 -8.82 10.26 -19.27
C ILE A 133 -9.85 9.75 -18.27
N ASP A 134 -10.65 8.77 -18.70
CA ASP A 134 -11.62 8.05 -17.87
C ASP A 134 -10.90 7.01 -17.00
N ALA A 135 -10.79 7.28 -15.69
CA ALA A 135 -10.08 6.42 -14.74
C ALA A 135 -10.65 4.99 -14.64
N LYS A 136 -11.95 4.80 -14.90
CA LYS A 136 -12.60 3.47 -14.99
C LYS A 136 -11.86 2.54 -15.94
N THR A 137 -11.36 3.08 -17.05
CA THR A 137 -10.62 2.30 -18.06
C THR A 137 -9.28 1.80 -17.54
N LEU A 138 -8.65 2.53 -16.62
CA LEU A 138 -7.38 2.15 -16.00
C LEU A 138 -7.59 1.08 -14.95
N VAL A 139 -8.62 1.20 -14.11
CA VAL A 139 -8.97 0.21 -13.08
C VAL A 139 -9.71 -1.02 -13.62
N GLY A 140 -9.99 -1.05 -14.92
CA GLY A 140 -10.70 -2.14 -15.62
C GLY A 140 -12.14 -2.38 -15.14
N GLY A 141 -12.72 -1.42 -14.41
CA GLY A 141 -14.02 -1.57 -13.77
C GLY A 141 -14.08 -2.54 -12.58
N PHE A 142 -12.93 -3.04 -12.10
CA PHE A 142 -12.86 -3.98 -10.97
C PHE A 142 -12.94 -3.30 -9.61
N THR A 143 -12.53 -2.04 -9.54
CA THR A 143 -12.53 -1.18 -8.35
C THR A 143 -13.50 -0.02 -8.60
N GLU A 144 -14.39 0.26 -7.64
CA GLU A 144 -15.24 1.47 -7.72
C GLU A 144 -14.38 2.73 -7.52
N ILE A 145 -14.87 3.87 -8.01
CA ILE A 145 -14.27 5.18 -7.85
C ILE A 145 -15.36 6.11 -7.32
N THR A 146 -15.36 6.37 -6.02
CA THR A 146 -16.36 7.17 -5.31
C THR A 146 -15.74 7.67 -4.01
N PRO A 147 -16.25 8.74 -3.38
CA PRO A 147 -15.75 9.18 -2.09
C PRO A 147 -15.70 8.05 -1.05
N GLY A 148 -14.57 7.97 -0.35
CA GLY A 148 -14.30 7.13 0.81
C GLY A 148 -14.46 7.91 2.11
N ARG A 149 -13.56 7.72 3.08
CA ARG A 149 -13.41 8.69 4.17
C ARG A 149 -12.80 9.96 3.55
N PRO A 150 -13.42 11.14 3.66
CA PRO A 150 -12.89 12.33 2.97
C PRO A 150 -11.48 12.68 3.44
N THR A 151 -10.56 12.97 2.50
CA THR A 151 -9.15 13.31 2.79
C THR A 151 -8.94 14.36 3.89
N ILE A 152 -9.80 15.37 4.00
CA ILE A 152 -9.74 16.35 5.10
C ILE A 152 -9.85 15.73 6.50
N ALA A 153 -10.53 14.60 6.65
CA ALA A 153 -10.73 13.90 7.92
C ALA A 153 -9.56 12.98 8.29
N GLU A 154 -8.66 12.71 7.35
CA GLU A 154 -7.63 11.68 7.49
C GLU A 154 -6.46 12.20 8.31
N HIS A 155 -6.10 13.48 8.19
CA HIS A 155 -4.95 14.04 8.90
C HIS A 155 -5.06 13.92 10.42
N ARG A 156 -4.09 13.25 11.05
CA ARG A 156 -4.07 12.99 12.50
C ARG A 156 -2.72 13.36 13.11
N HIS A 157 -2.74 13.64 14.42
CA HIS A 157 -1.49 13.83 15.15
C HIS A 157 -0.63 12.55 15.04
N PRO A 158 0.67 12.62 14.70
CA PRO A 158 1.46 11.44 14.33
C PRO A 158 1.44 10.29 15.36
N THR A 159 1.41 10.61 16.65
CA THR A 159 1.33 9.60 17.72
C THR A 159 0.04 8.77 17.71
N GLN A 160 -1.01 9.24 17.03
CA GLN A 160 -2.29 8.53 16.89
C GLN A 160 -2.28 7.53 15.75
N ASN A 161 -1.26 7.52 14.89
CA ASN A 161 -1.13 6.55 13.80
C ASN A 161 -0.52 5.23 14.28
N LEU A 162 0.18 5.24 15.42
CA LEU A 162 0.80 4.06 16.02
C LEU A 162 -0.22 3.01 16.50
N ARG A 163 0.14 1.74 16.37
CA ARG A 163 -0.61 0.57 16.85
C ARG A 163 0.16 -0.20 17.90
N ASN A 164 -0.50 -1.21 18.45
CA ASN A 164 0.18 -2.21 19.27
C ASN A 164 0.84 -3.21 18.33
N HIS A 165 2.10 -3.53 18.58
CA HIS A 165 2.79 -4.54 17.80
C HIS A 165 2.24 -5.94 18.13
N MET A 166 2.31 -6.84 17.17
CA MET A 166 2.06 -8.25 17.40
C MET A 166 3.19 -8.88 18.24
N ASN A 167 2.93 -10.06 18.80
CA ASN A 167 3.97 -10.95 19.29
C ASN A 167 4.25 -12.00 18.21
N ALA A 168 5.37 -11.88 17.50
CA ALA A 168 5.68 -12.70 16.33
C ALA A 168 5.81 -14.21 16.64
N LYS A 169 6.13 -14.57 17.90
CA LYS A 169 6.19 -15.97 18.35
C LYS A 169 4.80 -16.61 18.52
N LYS A 170 3.77 -15.79 18.75
CA LYS A 170 2.37 -16.23 18.91
C LYS A 170 1.50 -15.93 17.69
N ALA A 171 1.91 -14.95 16.88
CA ALA A 171 1.19 -14.53 15.69
C ALA A 171 1.17 -15.65 14.65
N LYS A 172 0.04 -15.76 13.95
CA LYS A 172 -0.07 -16.66 12.79
C LYS A 172 0.87 -16.17 11.68
N LEU A 173 1.33 -17.11 10.86
CA LEU A 173 2.20 -16.80 9.71
C LEU A 173 1.56 -15.79 8.76
N TYR A 174 0.25 -15.93 8.49
CA TYR A 174 -0.48 -14.98 7.66
C TYR A 174 -0.46 -13.55 8.23
N SER A 175 -0.61 -13.38 9.55
CA SER A 175 -0.57 -12.04 10.16
C SER A 175 0.81 -11.39 10.08
N LYS A 176 1.89 -12.20 10.11
CA LYS A 176 3.26 -11.72 9.85
C LYS A 176 3.44 -11.28 8.40
N LEU A 177 2.95 -12.08 7.45
CA LEU A 177 2.93 -11.72 6.03
C LEU A 177 2.15 -10.43 5.79
N VAL A 178 0.93 -10.30 6.33
CA VAL A 178 0.08 -9.11 6.20
C VAL A 178 0.86 -7.85 6.57
N ALA A 179 1.48 -7.82 7.76
CA ALA A 179 2.24 -6.65 8.22
C ALA A 179 3.41 -6.31 7.29
N ASN A 180 4.17 -7.31 6.82
CA ASN A 180 5.30 -7.06 5.91
C ASN A 180 4.83 -6.59 4.53
N ILE A 181 3.82 -7.24 3.96
CA ILE A 181 3.32 -6.97 2.61
C ILE A 181 2.74 -5.55 2.55
N ILE A 182 1.86 -5.21 3.48
CA ILE A 182 1.18 -3.91 3.43
C ILE A 182 2.17 -2.77 3.74
N THR A 183 3.10 -2.97 4.69
CA THR A 183 4.15 -1.97 4.96
C THR A 183 5.00 -1.70 3.73
N ALA A 184 5.41 -2.75 3.00
CA ALA A 184 6.21 -2.59 1.77
C ALA A 184 5.42 -1.90 0.65
N ALA A 185 4.13 -2.20 0.51
CA ALA A 185 3.26 -1.57 -0.48
C ALA A 185 3.09 -0.06 -0.20
N GLU A 186 2.71 0.31 1.02
CA GLU A 186 2.48 1.71 1.39
C GLU A 186 3.76 2.54 1.39
N GLN A 187 4.87 1.96 1.86
CA GLN A 187 6.15 2.66 1.80
C GLN A 187 6.55 2.97 0.35
N GLN A 188 6.23 2.08 -0.59
CA GLN A 188 6.47 2.33 -2.01
C GLN A 188 5.53 3.38 -2.59
N THR A 189 4.27 3.42 -2.19
CA THR A 189 3.31 4.50 -2.54
C THR A 189 3.81 5.86 -2.03
N MET A 190 4.17 5.95 -0.74
CA MET A 190 4.76 7.14 -0.13
C MET A 190 6.02 7.59 -0.88
N ASN A 191 6.96 6.68 -1.13
CA ASN A 191 8.19 6.96 -1.87
C ASN A 191 7.91 7.50 -3.28
N TYR A 192 6.91 6.94 -3.97
CA TYR A 192 6.50 7.43 -5.27
C TYR A 192 6.03 8.88 -5.17
N TYR A 193 5.06 9.19 -4.29
CA TYR A 193 4.51 10.55 -4.14
C TYR A 193 5.56 11.58 -3.70
N MET A 194 6.40 11.23 -2.72
CA MET A 194 7.52 12.08 -2.28
C MET A 194 8.47 12.47 -3.41
N ASN A 195 8.65 11.61 -4.42
CA ASN A 195 9.61 11.83 -5.49
C ASN A 195 8.99 12.37 -6.79
N ILE A 196 7.67 12.30 -6.97
CA ILE A 196 6.99 12.75 -8.20
C ILE A 196 6.21 14.05 -8.02
N ALA A 197 5.86 14.45 -6.80
CA ALA A 197 5.09 15.65 -6.52
C ALA A 197 5.70 16.90 -7.21
N GLN A 198 7.00 17.14 -7.04
CA GLN A 198 7.72 18.27 -7.62
C GLN A 198 7.82 18.24 -9.15
N TRP A 199 7.69 17.06 -9.77
CA TRP A 199 7.68 16.89 -11.23
C TRP A 199 6.30 17.08 -11.84
N TYR A 200 5.25 17.18 -11.02
CA TYR A 200 3.91 17.41 -11.54
C TYR A 200 3.79 18.77 -12.20
N LYS A 201 3.06 18.84 -13.32
CA LYS A 201 3.11 19.98 -14.26
C LYS A 201 2.18 21.14 -13.92
N ASN A 202 1.35 21.02 -12.89
CA ASN A 202 0.46 22.09 -12.43
C ASN A 202 0.40 22.15 -10.90
N ASP A 203 0.12 23.33 -10.34
CA ASP A 203 0.16 23.56 -8.89
C ASP A 203 -0.90 22.77 -8.11
N LEU A 204 -2.08 22.58 -8.71
CA LEU A 204 -3.16 21.83 -8.06
C LEU A 204 -2.75 20.38 -7.81
N GLY A 205 -2.17 19.72 -8.81
CA GLY A 205 -1.67 18.36 -8.66
C GLY A 205 -0.44 18.28 -7.76
N ARG A 206 0.48 19.25 -7.82
CA ARG A 206 1.61 19.32 -6.87
C ARG A 206 1.11 19.33 -5.43
N LYS A 207 0.13 20.18 -5.13
CA LYS A 207 -0.50 20.28 -3.81
C LYS A 207 -1.23 19.00 -3.42
N LEU A 208 -1.96 18.36 -4.35
CA LEU A 208 -2.64 17.08 -4.08
C LEU A 208 -1.64 15.98 -3.71
N TYR A 209 -0.58 15.81 -4.51
CA TYR A 209 0.45 14.82 -4.19
C TYR A 209 1.13 15.10 -2.87
N SER A 210 1.42 16.37 -2.55
CA SER A 210 2.04 16.72 -1.26
C SER A 210 1.12 16.46 -0.07
N GLU A 211 -0.18 16.69 -0.20
CA GLU A 211 -1.15 16.39 0.85
C GLU A 211 -1.27 14.88 1.07
N ILE A 212 -1.52 14.12 0.00
CA ILE A 212 -1.71 12.66 0.12
C ILE A 212 -0.40 11.97 0.53
N ALA A 213 0.77 12.43 0.08
CA ALA A 213 2.06 11.91 0.55
C ALA A 213 2.24 12.02 2.07
N LEU A 214 1.64 13.02 2.72
CA LEU A 214 1.67 13.13 4.19
C LEU A 214 0.81 12.04 4.83
N ILE A 215 -0.30 11.67 4.19
CA ILE A 215 -1.20 10.62 4.66
C ILE A 215 -0.58 9.24 4.43
N GLU A 216 0.16 9.05 3.34
CA GLU A 216 0.92 7.81 3.14
C GLU A 216 2.00 7.60 4.20
N GLU A 217 2.60 8.67 4.73
CA GLU A 217 3.45 8.55 5.92
C GLU A 217 2.65 8.01 7.12
N GLU A 218 1.42 8.49 7.32
CA GLU A 218 0.57 8.02 8.40
C GLU A 218 0.26 6.52 8.25
N HIS A 219 0.01 6.05 7.02
CA HIS A 219 -0.20 4.65 6.69
C HIS A 219 1.05 3.81 7.01
N VAL A 220 2.25 4.27 6.60
CA VAL A 220 3.51 3.59 6.90
C VAL A 220 3.73 3.49 8.41
N SER A 221 3.61 4.61 9.14
CA SER A 221 3.69 4.67 10.62
C SER A 221 2.69 3.71 11.29
N GLN A 222 1.49 3.58 10.74
CA GLN A 222 0.49 2.63 11.23
C GLN A 222 0.94 1.18 11.03
N TYR A 223 1.29 0.79 9.81
CA TYR A 223 1.56 -0.60 9.47
C TYR A 223 2.88 -1.12 10.01
N GLU A 224 3.94 -0.30 10.02
CA GLU A 224 5.22 -0.70 10.58
C GLU A 224 5.12 -0.99 12.08
N SER A 225 4.26 -0.25 12.79
CA SER A 225 4.04 -0.43 14.23
C SER A 225 3.30 -1.72 14.60
N LEU A 226 2.75 -2.45 13.61
CA LEU A 226 2.19 -3.78 13.80
C LEU A 226 3.30 -4.85 13.90
N LYS A 227 4.48 -4.62 13.31
CA LYS A 227 5.62 -5.55 13.33
C LYS A 227 6.18 -5.69 14.74
N ASP A 228 6.61 -6.90 15.12
CA ASP A 228 7.19 -7.16 16.45
C ASP A 228 8.61 -6.57 16.52
N PRO A 229 8.87 -5.55 17.37
CA PRO A 229 10.17 -4.90 17.46
C PRO A 229 11.22 -5.75 18.21
N ASN A 230 10.84 -6.92 18.76
CA ASN A 230 11.73 -7.76 19.56
C ASN A 230 12.39 -8.89 18.75
N LEU A 231 12.15 -8.95 17.45
CA LEU A 231 12.81 -9.90 16.55
C LEU A 231 14.27 -9.53 16.33
N THR A 232 15.13 -10.53 16.20
CA THR A 232 16.51 -10.32 15.77
C THR A 232 16.57 -9.97 14.29
N TRP A 233 17.69 -9.39 13.86
CA TRP A 233 17.90 -9.10 12.44
C TRP A 233 17.88 -10.35 11.56
N LEU A 234 18.37 -11.50 12.03
CA LEU A 234 18.32 -12.74 11.26
C LEU A 234 16.90 -13.33 11.21
N GLU A 235 16.11 -13.23 12.28
CA GLU A 235 14.69 -13.61 12.26
C GLU A 235 13.91 -12.74 11.28
N MET A 236 14.15 -11.43 11.31
CA MET A 236 13.55 -10.50 10.35
C MET A 236 13.99 -10.83 8.92
N TRP A 237 15.27 -11.11 8.67
CA TRP A 237 15.75 -11.45 7.33
C TRP A 237 15.04 -12.68 6.78
N VAL A 238 14.95 -13.77 7.56
CA VAL A 238 14.19 -14.97 7.15
C VAL A 238 12.73 -14.63 6.82
N MET A 239 12.09 -13.76 7.62
CA MET A 239 10.69 -13.38 7.38
C MET A 239 10.51 -12.48 6.14
N HIS A 240 11.48 -11.62 5.82
CA HIS A 240 11.49 -10.83 4.57
C HIS A 240 11.58 -11.76 3.35
N GLU A 241 12.56 -12.66 3.32
CA GLU A 241 12.77 -13.63 2.24
C GLU A 241 11.57 -14.58 2.06
N TYR A 242 10.94 -15.00 3.16
CA TYR A 242 9.71 -15.80 3.12
C TYR A 242 8.54 -15.01 2.52
N THR A 243 8.45 -13.70 2.83
CA THR A 243 7.43 -12.82 2.26
C THR A 243 7.61 -12.68 0.75
N GLU A 244 8.85 -12.54 0.28
CA GLU A 244 9.20 -12.47 -1.14
C GLU A 244 8.84 -13.78 -1.87
N CYS A 245 9.23 -14.93 -1.30
CA CYS A 245 8.83 -16.25 -1.80
C CYS A 245 7.30 -16.37 -1.95
N TYR A 246 6.55 -16.00 -0.90
CA TYR A 246 5.09 -16.06 -0.89
C TYR A 246 4.46 -15.16 -1.97
N LEU A 247 4.96 -13.93 -2.12
CA LEU A 247 4.43 -12.97 -3.07
C LEU A 247 4.73 -13.36 -4.53
N TYR A 248 5.97 -13.75 -4.84
CA TYR A 248 6.31 -14.19 -6.20
C TYR A 248 5.58 -15.47 -6.59
N TYR A 249 5.42 -16.41 -5.65
CA TYR A 249 4.60 -17.60 -5.89
C TYR A 249 3.15 -17.23 -6.17
N SER A 250 2.54 -16.38 -5.34
CA SER A 250 1.15 -15.90 -5.51
C SER A 250 0.95 -15.16 -6.84
N ALA A 251 1.90 -14.29 -7.21
CA ALA A 251 1.89 -13.58 -8.49
C ALA A 251 2.01 -14.54 -9.66
N MET A 252 2.93 -15.51 -9.61
CA MET A 252 3.10 -16.54 -10.65
C MET A 252 1.82 -17.37 -10.86
N GLN A 253 1.11 -17.74 -9.79
CA GLN A 253 -0.11 -18.54 -9.90
C GLN A 253 -1.26 -17.79 -10.58
N SER A 254 -1.38 -16.48 -10.31
CA SER A 254 -2.54 -15.67 -10.74
C SER A 254 -2.28 -14.76 -11.95
N GLU A 255 -1.03 -14.63 -12.41
CA GLU A 255 -0.67 -13.80 -13.57
C GLU A 255 -1.17 -14.40 -14.89
N LYS A 256 -1.81 -13.55 -15.70
CA LYS A 256 -2.38 -13.90 -17.01
C LYS A 256 -1.46 -13.50 -18.16
N ASP A 257 -0.58 -12.52 -17.96
CA ASP A 257 0.43 -12.16 -18.95
C ASP A 257 1.63 -13.12 -18.84
N GLU A 258 1.76 -14.01 -19.81
CA GLU A 258 2.82 -15.04 -19.85
C GLU A 258 4.24 -14.48 -19.73
N LYS A 259 4.49 -13.24 -20.18
CA LYS A 259 5.82 -12.63 -20.07
C LYS A 259 6.11 -12.19 -18.64
N LEU A 260 5.11 -11.60 -17.97
CA LEU A 260 5.22 -11.23 -16.56
C LEU A 260 5.31 -12.48 -15.69
N LYS A 261 4.49 -13.49 -15.96
CA LYS A 261 4.51 -14.77 -15.25
C LYS A 261 5.89 -15.41 -15.25
N LYS A 262 6.57 -15.42 -16.40
CA LYS A 262 7.95 -15.92 -16.50
C LYS A 262 8.92 -15.14 -15.60
N ILE A 263 8.76 -13.82 -15.47
CA ILE A 263 9.59 -13.01 -14.57
C ILE A 263 9.31 -13.39 -13.11
N TRP A 264 8.03 -13.54 -12.73
CA TRP A 264 7.63 -13.98 -11.39
C TRP A 264 8.16 -15.36 -11.04
N THR A 265 8.13 -16.31 -11.98
CA THR A 265 8.72 -17.65 -11.80
C THR A 265 10.23 -17.58 -11.56
N GLU A 266 10.95 -16.81 -12.38
CA GLU A 266 12.40 -16.68 -12.24
C GLU A 266 12.80 -16.01 -10.91
N HIS A 267 12.04 -15.02 -10.46
CA HIS A 267 12.29 -14.35 -9.18
C HIS A 267 11.92 -15.25 -7.99
N PHE A 268 10.81 -15.98 -8.05
CA PHE A 268 10.48 -17.00 -7.04
C PHE A 268 11.62 -18.01 -6.82
N GLU A 269 12.27 -18.48 -7.88
CA GLU A 269 13.42 -19.39 -7.79
C GLU A 269 14.63 -18.74 -7.09
N MET A 270 14.86 -17.44 -7.32
CA MET A 270 15.91 -16.66 -6.66
C MET A 270 15.62 -16.50 -5.17
N GLU A 271 14.40 -16.10 -4.81
CA GLU A 271 13.97 -15.95 -3.42
C GLU A 271 14.07 -17.25 -2.63
N CYS A 272 13.73 -18.37 -3.26
CA CYS A 272 13.90 -19.69 -2.62
C CYS A 272 15.36 -19.97 -2.26
N ALA A 273 16.33 -19.44 -3.02
CA ALA A 273 17.75 -19.57 -2.72
C ALA A 273 18.18 -18.59 -1.62
N HIS A 274 17.67 -17.35 -1.64
CA HIS A 274 17.93 -16.34 -0.63
C HIS A 274 17.37 -16.75 0.75
N LEU A 275 16.13 -17.24 0.81
CA LEU A 275 15.52 -17.78 2.03
C LEU A 275 16.33 -18.93 2.65
N LYS A 276 16.86 -19.84 1.82
CA LYS A 276 17.75 -20.92 2.29
C LYS A 276 19.05 -20.37 2.87
N LEU A 277 19.60 -19.30 2.30
CA LEU A 277 20.80 -18.66 2.81
C LEU A 277 20.52 -17.93 4.14
N ALA A 278 19.46 -17.11 4.21
CA ALA A 278 19.05 -16.43 5.43
C ALA A 278 18.80 -17.42 6.59
N THR A 279 18.13 -18.55 6.29
CA THR A 279 17.90 -19.64 7.25
C THR A 279 19.22 -20.23 7.77
N LYS A 280 20.20 -20.50 6.89
CA LYS A 280 21.51 -21.00 7.31
C LYS A 280 22.24 -20.02 8.22
N MET A 281 22.11 -18.72 7.96
CA MET A 281 22.71 -17.67 8.80
C MET A 281 22.03 -17.63 10.18
N LEU A 282 20.70 -17.73 10.22
CA LEU A 282 19.94 -17.85 11.47
C LEU A 282 20.38 -19.07 12.30
N GLU A 283 20.47 -20.24 11.67
CA GLU A 283 20.90 -21.48 12.34
C GLU A 283 22.32 -21.38 12.89
N LYS A 284 23.24 -20.83 12.09
CA LYS A 284 24.65 -20.74 12.45
C LYS A 284 24.90 -19.76 13.60
N PHE A 285 24.29 -18.59 13.56
CA PHE A 285 24.61 -17.49 14.48
C PHE A 285 23.66 -17.39 15.67
N GLU A 286 22.41 -17.82 15.54
CA GLU A 286 21.41 -17.75 16.63
C GLU A 286 20.93 -19.11 17.12
N ARG A 287 21.33 -20.21 16.47
CA ARG A 287 20.86 -21.58 16.79
C ARG A 287 19.33 -21.71 16.76
N LYS A 288 18.68 -20.89 15.94
CA LYS A 288 17.26 -20.96 15.62
C LYS A 288 17.08 -21.51 14.22
N THR A 289 15.97 -22.18 13.99
CA THR A 289 15.61 -22.82 12.73
C THR A 289 14.62 -21.97 11.95
N PHE A 290 14.44 -22.28 10.67
CA PHE A 290 13.34 -21.73 9.86
C PHE A 290 11.97 -21.85 10.56
N HIS A 291 11.73 -22.98 11.24
CA HIS A 291 10.44 -23.25 11.88
C HIS A 291 10.17 -22.34 13.08
N ASP A 292 11.22 -21.83 13.74
CA ASP A 292 11.08 -20.87 14.85
C ASP A 292 10.52 -19.52 14.36
N VAL A 293 10.74 -19.17 13.09
CA VAL A 293 10.27 -17.92 12.47
C VAL A 293 8.97 -18.15 11.70
N CYS A 294 8.95 -19.17 10.83
CA CYS A 294 7.91 -19.39 9.84
C CYS A 294 6.92 -20.52 10.18
N GLY A 295 7.10 -21.24 11.29
CA GLY A 295 6.24 -22.39 11.62
C GLY A 295 6.48 -23.56 10.68
N ASP A 296 5.42 -24.18 10.15
CA ASP A 296 5.55 -25.27 9.15
C ASP A 296 6.04 -24.79 7.78
N GLY A 297 6.00 -23.48 7.52
CA GLY A 297 6.41 -22.87 6.26
C GLY A 297 5.49 -23.15 5.08
N GLU A 298 4.32 -23.75 5.30
CA GLU A 298 3.35 -23.88 4.22
C GLU A 298 2.79 -22.49 3.90
N PHE A 299 2.76 -22.15 2.61
CA PHE A 299 2.13 -20.90 2.21
C PHE A 299 0.66 -20.91 2.64
N PRO A 300 0.20 -19.87 3.35
CA PRO A 300 -1.22 -19.71 3.63
C PRO A 300 -1.98 -19.42 2.32
N THR A 301 -3.28 -19.15 2.41
CA THR A 301 -4.09 -18.72 1.27
C THR A 301 -3.34 -17.68 0.44
N LEU A 302 -3.07 -18.02 -0.83
CA LEU A 302 -2.25 -17.20 -1.72
C LEU A 302 -2.91 -15.85 -1.98
N LEU A 303 -2.07 -14.84 -2.21
CA LEU A 303 -2.54 -13.50 -2.55
C LEU A 303 -3.04 -13.45 -4.00
N GLU A 304 -4.34 -13.25 -4.17
CA GLU A 304 -4.94 -13.04 -5.49
C GLU A 304 -5.65 -11.69 -5.54
N LEU A 305 -5.06 -10.74 -6.29
CA LEU A 305 -5.72 -9.46 -6.57
C LEU A 305 -6.95 -9.68 -7.43
N GLY A 306 -8.10 -9.25 -6.92
CA GLY A 306 -9.41 -9.37 -7.53
C GLY A 306 -10.36 -8.31 -7.00
N THR A 307 -11.59 -8.31 -7.50
CA THR A 307 -12.57 -7.28 -7.10
C THR A 307 -12.96 -7.42 -5.63
N ASN A 308 -12.91 -6.32 -4.89
CA ASN A 308 -13.28 -6.27 -3.47
C ASN A 308 -14.48 -5.34 -3.19
N LYS A 309 -15.25 -4.94 -4.20
CA LYS A 309 -16.31 -3.93 -4.09
C LYS A 309 -17.26 -4.16 -2.91
N GLU A 310 -17.80 -5.35 -2.75
CA GLU A 310 -18.74 -5.67 -1.65
C GLU A 310 -18.10 -5.47 -0.26
N TYR A 311 -16.83 -5.85 -0.13
CA TYR A 311 -16.07 -5.70 1.10
C TYR A 311 -15.81 -4.22 1.42
N VAL A 312 -15.32 -3.46 0.44
CA VAL A 312 -15.06 -2.01 0.59
C VAL A 312 -16.35 -1.28 0.97
N ARG A 313 -17.47 -1.61 0.32
CA ARG A 313 -18.78 -1.01 0.62
C ARG A 313 -19.29 -1.36 2.03
N ASP A 314 -19.06 -2.59 2.51
CA ASP A 314 -19.39 -2.97 3.89
C ASP A 314 -18.54 -2.20 4.90
N VAL A 315 -17.22 -2.12 4.71
CA VAL A 315 -16.32 -1.33 5.57
C VAL A 315 -16.75 0.13 5.58
N LEU A 316 -16.99 0.73 4.41
CA LEU A 316 -17.45 2.11 4.27
C LEU A 316 -18.76 2.35 5.04
N LYS A 317 -19.72 1.43 4.95
CA LYS A 317 -20.99 1.53 5.68
C LYS A 317 -20.81 1.48 7.19
N ARG A 318 -19.83 0.71 7.70
CA ARG A 318 -19.66 0.44 9.13
C ARG A 318 -18.71 1.41 9.83
N THR A 319 -17.70 1.93 9.15
CA THR A 319 -16.54 2.57 9.82
C THR A 319 -16.10 3.89 9.21
N VAL A 320 -16.85 4.48 8.26
CA VAL A 320 -16.46 5.76 7.63
C VAL A 320 -16.27 6.90 8.64
N ASN A 321 -17.04 6.90 9.72
CA ASN A 321 -16.96 7.89 10.79
C ASN A 321 -15.93 7.56 11.87
N ASN A 322 -15.17 6.47 11.72
CA ASN A 322 -14.11 6.17 12.68
C ASN A 322 -12.90 7.08 12.47
N THR A 323 -12.27 7.47 13.57
CA THR A 323 -10.91 8.02 13.62
C THR A 323 -10.05 7.22 14.60
N SER A 324 -8.76 7.57 14.72
CA SER A 324 -7.82 6.93 15.63
C SER A 324 -7.55 7.80 16.87
N LEU A 325 -7.66 7.20 18.05
CA LEU A 325 -7.27 7.80 19.32
C LEU A 325 -6.67 6.75 20.26
N ASN A 326 -5.47 7.01 20.79
CA ASN A 326 -4.76 6.14 21.73
C ASN A 326 -4.67 4.68 21.26
N LYS A 327 -4.27 4.49 19.99
CA LYS A 327 -4.14 3.18 19.32
C LYS A 327 -5.46 2.39 19.19
N LYS A 328 -6.60 3.08 19.23
CA LYS A 328 -7.93 2.51 19.04
C LYS A 328 -8.69 3.26 17.97
N TYR A 329 -9.61 2.55 17.32
CA TYR A 329 -10.55 3.12 16.37
C TYR A 329 -11.87 3.41 17.05
N LEU A 330 -12.36 4.63 16.92
CA LEU A 330 -13.58 5.12 17.56
C LEU A 330 -14.36 5.96 16.56
N ASP A 331 -15.68 5.81 16.56
CA ASP A 331 -16.56 6.75 15.86
C ASP A 331 -16.33 8.17 16.44
N ILE A 332 -16.20 9.17 15.56
CA ILE A 332 -15.99 10.57 15.93
C ILE A 332 -17.01 11.10 16.95
N CYS A 333 -18.25 10.61 16.92
CA CYS A 333 -19.29 11.02 17.85
C CYS A 333 -19.06 10.51 19.28
N ASN A 334 -18.16 9.55 19.45
CA ASN A 334 -17.78 8.98 20.75
C ASN A 334 -16.45 9.53 21.27
N LEU A 335 -15.84 10.51 20.60
CA LEU A 335 -14.62 11.15 21.07
C LEU A 335 -14.88 11.98 22.34
N PRO A 336 -13.92 12.05 23.27
CA PRO A 336 -13.94 13.02 24.35
C PRO A 336 -14.02 14.45 23.80
N LYS A 337 -14.67 15.37 24.53
CA LYS A 337 -14.82 16.78 24.12
C LYS A 337 -13.48 17.45 23.80
N GLU A 338 -12.49 17.20 24.65
CA GLU A 338 -11.11 17.62 24.45
C GLU A 338 -10.32 16.40 23.98
N ASN A 339 -9.86 16.44 22.73
CA ASN A 339 -9.10 15.35 22.14
C ASN A 339 -8.11 15.88 21.11
N VAL A 340 -6.98 15.19 21.00
CA VAL A 340 -5.88 15.57 20.11
C VAL A 340 -6.25 15.53 18.63
N PHE A 341 -7.28 14.76 18.24
CA PHE A 341 -7.73 14.72 16.85
C PHE A 341 -8.36 16.05 16.43
N CYS A 342 -9.31 16.57 17.22
CA CYS A 342 -9.92 17.88 16.96
C CYS A 342 -8.90 19.02 17.01
N ASP A 343 -7.98 18.99 17.97
CA ASP A 343 -6.93 20.00 18.12
C ASP A 343 -6.01 19.99 16.89
N TYR A 344 -5.55 18.81 16.48
CA TYR A 344 -4.69 18.65 15.31
C TYR A 344 -5.40 19.10 14.04
N GLN A 345 -6.60 18.59 13.78
CA GLN A 345 -7.44 18.98 12.64
C GLN A 345 -7.59 20.51 12.55
N THR A 346 -7.85 21.18 13.66
CA THR A 346 -7.98 22.66 13.70
C THR A 346 -6.65 23.37 13.38
N SER A 347 -5.52 22.79 13.77
CA SER A 347 -4.20 23.40 13.58
C SER A 347 -3.68 23.36 12.14
N ILE A 348 -4.08 22.34 11.36
CA ILE A 348 -3.56 22.12 10.00
C ILE A 348 -4.59 22.44 8.90
N ILE A 349 -5.89 22.36 9.19
CA ILE A 349 -6.93 22.56 8.18
C ILE A 349 -7.43 23.99 8.22
N ASN A 350 -7.06 24.75 7.19
CA ASN A 350 -7.82 25.91 6.76
C ASN A 350 -8.72 25.48 5.58
N LYS A 351 -10.03 25.78 5.64
CA LYS A 351 -11.01 25.33 4.63
C LYS A 351 -10.65 25.79 3.21
N GLU A 352 -9.94 26.90 3.07
CA GLU A 352 -9.50 27.44 1.77
C GLU A 352 -8.26 26.72 1.21
N THR A 353 -7.67 25.77 1.94
CA THR A 353 -6.33 25.24 1.65
C THR A 353 -6.23 23.72 1.64
N VAL A 354 -7.31 22.98 1.42
CA VAL A 354 -7.26 21.49 1.37
C VAL A 354 -7.23 21.01 -0.10
N PRO A 355 -6.04 20.63 -0.64
CA PRO A 355 -5.86 20.37 -2.08
C PRO A 355 -6.79 19.31 -2.67
N SER A 356 -7.01 18.21 -1.95
CA SER A 356 -7.93 17.11 -2.28
C SER A 356 -9.35 17.59 -2.53
N HIS A 357 -9.85 18.49 -1.70
CA HIS A 357 -11.18 19.09 -1.87
C HIS A 357 -11.20 20.12 -3.00
N ASN A 358 -10.14 20.92 -3.16
CA ASN A 358 -10.00 21.85 -4.28
C ASN A 358 -10.06 21.15 -5.66
N VAL A 359 -9.51 19.93 -5.77
CA VAL A 359 -9.63 19.11 -7.00
C VAL A 359 -11.09 18.78 -7.31
N ILE A 360 -11.88 18.42 -6.30
CA ILE A 360 -13.29 18.07 -6.49
C ILE A 360 -14.14 19.31 -6.77
N GLU A 361 -13.92 20.41 -6.05
CA GLU A 361 -14.61 21.68 -6.31
C GLU A 361 -14.39 22.13 -7.76
N LYS A 362 -13.15 22.13 -8.22
CA LYS A 362 -12.83 22.44 -9.62
C LYS A 362 -13.48 21.45 -10.61
N SER A 363 -13.64 20.19 -10.24
CA SER A 363 -14.31 19.19 -11.09
C SER A 363 -15.79 19.52 -11.22
N ILE A 364 -16.44 19.87 -10.10
CA ILE A 364 -17.83 20.29 -10.06
C ILE A 364 -18.03 21.60 -10.83
N GLU A 365 -17.11 22.56 -10.76
CA GLU A 365 -17.19 23.80 -11.52
C GLU A 365 -17.20 23.55 -13.04
N ILE A 366 -16.28 22.71 -13.52
CA ILE A 366 -16.09 22.40 -14.94
C ILE A 366 -17.22 21.48 -15.45
N TYR A 367 -17.50 20.39 -14.74
CA TYR A 367 -18.38 19.31 -15.22
C TYR A 367 -19.79 19.31 -14.59
N LYS A 368 -20.07 20.26 -13.69
CA LYS A 368 -21.32 20.38 -12.90
C LYS A 368 -21.57 19.23 -11.93
N LYS A 369 -20.61 18.32 -11.80
CA LYS A 369 -20.57 17.19 -10.87
C LYS A 369 -19.14 16.65 -10.74
N ASP A 370 -18.88 15.91 -9.68
CA ASP A 370 -17.67 15.09 -9.55
C ASP A 370 -17.67 13.90 -10.53
N TYR A 371 -16.48 13.37 -10.79
CA TYR A 371 -16.29 12.11 -11.50
C TYR A 371 -16.42 10.93 -10.53
N ARG A 372 -17.21 9.91 -10.92
CA ARG A 372 -17.34 8.65 -10.19
C ARG A 372 -17.62 7.49 -11.13
N TYR A 373 -17.19 6.31 -10.71
CA TYR A 373 -17.62 5.01 -11.23
C TYR A 373 -18.14 4.16 -10.06
N GLU A 374 -19.44 3.88 -10.06
CA GLU A 374 -20.13 3.14 -9.01
C GLU A 374 -21.04 2.10 -9.70
N ASP A 375 -21.05 0.86 -9.22
CA ASP A 375 -22.00 -0.18 -9.65
C ASP A 375 -23.37 0.06 -9.00
N SER A 376 -23.38 0.68 -7.82
CA SER A 376 -24.60 1.09 -7.11
C SER A 376 -24.33 2.30 -6.20
N THR A 377 -25.39 3.04 -5.86
CA THR A 377 -25.32 4.26 -5.03
C THR A 377 -24.44 4.07 -3.79
N ASN A 378 -23.54 5.02 -3.51
CA ASN A 378 -22.67 5.00 -2.33
C ASN A 378 -23.48 4.67 -1.05
N PRO A 379 -23.04 3.70 -0.21
CA PRO A 379 -23.80 3.26 0.96
C PRO A 379 -23.91 4.34 2.06
N VAL A 380 -23.06 5.37 2.03
CA VAL A 380 -23.08 6.49 2.97
C VAL A 380 -23.86 7.65 2.36
N LYS A 381 -25.03 7.95 2.92
CA LYS A 381 -25.96 8.96 2.38
C LYS A 381 -25.31 10.33 2.18
N ASP A 382 -24.47 10.75 3.12
CA ASP A 382 -23.82 12.06 3.09
C ASP A 382 -22.75 12.18 1.98
N LEU A 383 -22.29 11.06 1.43
CA LEU A 383 -21.34 11.01 0.32
C LEU A 383 -22.01 10.88 -1.06
N GLN A 384 -23.35 10.80 -1.14
CA GLN A 384 -24.07 10.59 -2.41
C GLN A 384 -24.19 11.85 -3.28
N ASN A 385 -23.98 13.04 -2.71
CA ASN A 385 -24.11 14.29 -3.46
C ASN A 385 -22.94 14.50 -4.41
N ARG A 386 -23.20 14.44 -5.72
CA ARG A 386 -22.19 14.65 -6.76
C ARG A 386 -21.92 16.11 -7.09
N LYS A 387 -22.73 17.05 -6.58
CA LYS A 387 -22.63 18.50 -6.88
C LYS A 387 -22.02 19.30 -5.74
N LYS A 388 -21.66 18.66 -4.64
CA LYS A 388 -21.03 19.28 -3.49
C LYS A 388 -20.19 18.24 -2.79
N ASP A 389 -18.91 18.53 -2.64
CA ASP A 389 -17.99 17.67 -1.91
C ASP A 389 -18.30 17.65 -0.41
N ASN A 390 -18.03 16.52 0.25
CA ASN A 390 -18.30 16.34 1.67
C ASN A 390 -17.04 16.61 2.50
N ILE A 391 -17.15 17.48 3.49
CA ILE A 391 -16.06 17.88 4.40
C ILE A 391 -16.35 17.57 5.88
N SER A 392 -17.39 16.76 6.13
CA SER A 392 -17.98 16.52 7.46
C SER A 392 -17.87 15.07 7.91
N VAL A 393 -18.07 14.11 7.01
CA VAL A 393 -17.95 12.67 7.30
C VAL A 393 -16.55 12.37 7.84
N GLY A 394 -16.46 11.57 8.90
CA GLY A 394 -15.19 11.24 9.55
C GLY A 394 -14.55 12.38 10.36
N ARG A 395 -15.19 13.55 10.44
CA ARG A 395 -14.61 14.75 11.06
C ARG A 395 -15.54 15.48 12.03
N ILE A 396 -16.82 15.58 11.71
CA ILE A 396 -17.81 16.34 12.48
C ILE A 396 -18.92 15.40 12.96
N CYS A 397 -19.13 15.41 14.28
CA CYS A 397 -20.40 15.10 14.91
C CYS A 397 -21.09 16.44 15.26
#